data_AF-A0A939J9E6-F1
#
_entry.id   AF-A0A939J9E6-F1
#
_cell.length_a   1.000
_cell.length_b   1.000
_cell.length_c   1.000
_cell.angle_alpha   90.00
_cell.angle_beta   90.00
_cell.angle_gamma   90.00
#
_symmetry.space_group_name_H-M   'P 1'
#
loop_
_entity.id
_entity.type
_entity.pdbx_description
1 polymer ?
#
loop_
_entity_poly.entity_id
_entity_poly.type
_entity_poly.pdbx_seq_one_letter_code
_entity_poly.pdbx_strand_id
1 'polypeptide(L)' 'MTEPTHEPAGQDWDQLLDHLRQLRQQVQEHGPLAPEEQEEAANAFRQGIALLENQVDDIRTSSNLKGSSGQW' A
#
# COMPACT_ATOMS: atom_id res chain seq x y z
N MET A 1 18.72 14.45 -18.80
CA MET A 1 17.26 14.42 -18.57
C MET A 1 16.98 13.07 -17.97
N THR A 2 16.74 12.99 -16.66
CA THR A 2 16.45 11.72 -15.97
C THR A 2 14.94 11.62 -15.85
N GLU A 3 14.34 10.77 -16.68
CA GLU A 3 12.95 10.37 -16.58
C GLU A 3 12.72 9.78 -15.18
N PRO A 4 11.65 10.14 -14.45
CA PRO A 4 11.31 9.43 -13.23
C PRO A 4 10.81 8.05 -13.64
N THR A 5 11.68 7.05 -13.52
CA THR A 5 11.30 5.65 -13.63
C THR A 5 10.23 5.39 -12.57
N HIS A 6 8.97 5.31 -12.99
CA HIS A 6 7.91 4.68 -12.22
C HIS A 6 8.24 3.19 -12.15
N GLU A 7 9.17 2.82 -11.28
CA GLU A 7 9.33 1.43 -10.82
C GLU A 7 8.10 1.05 -9.98
N PRO A 8 7.72 -0.23 -10.01
CA PRO A 8 6.33 -0.62 -10.01
C PRO A 8 5.78 -0.57 -8.59
N ALA A 9 4.76 0.24 -8.36
CA ALA A 9 3.95 0.21 -7.14
C ALA A 9 3.45 -1.21 -6.79
N GLY A 10 3.49 -2.17 -7.73
CA GLY A 10 3.19 -3.58 -7.49
C GLY A 10 4.23 -4.35 -6.65
N GLN A 11 5.54 -4.02 -6.70
CA GLN A 11 6.55 -4.75 -5.91
C GLN A 11 6.47 -4.43 -4.41
N ASP A 12 6.19 -3.16 -4.07
CA ASP A 12 5.99 -2.75 -2.67
C ASP A 12 4.73 -3.38 -2.07
N TRP A 13 3.70 -3.61 -2.90
CA TRP A 13 2.44 -4.21 -2.47
C TRP A 13 2.57 -5.67 -2.08
N ASP A 14 3.20 -6.48 -2.92
CA ASP A 14 3.40 -7.90 -2.63
C ASP A 14 4.26 -8.09 -1.36
N GLN A 15 5.32 -7.29 -1.19
CA GLN A 15 6.16 -7.34 0.00
C GLN A 15 5.40 -6.94 1.27
N LEU A 16 4.62 -5.85 1.21
CA LEU A 16 3.82 -5.40 2.34
C LEU A 16 2.76 -6.43 2.73
N LEU A 17 2.06 -7.02 1.75
CA LEU A 17 1.04 -8.04 1.99
C LEU A 17 1.65 -9.32 2.56
N ASP A 18 2.82 -9.73 2.07
CA ASP A 18 3.51 -10.90 2.63
C ASP A 18 3.94 -10.65 4.07
N HIS A 19 4.50 -9.47 4.36
CA HIS A 19 4.88 -9.08 5.71
C HIS A 19 3.67 -9.08 6.67
N LEU A 20 2.53 -8.50 6.27
CA LEU A 20 1.29 -8.55 7.07
C LEU A 20 0.77 -9.98 7.27
N ARG A 21 0.93 -10.86 6.28
CA ARG A 21 0.51 -12.27 6.36
C ARG A 21 1.38 -13.06 7.34
N GLN A 22 2.69 -12.82 7.34
CA GLN A 22 3.64 -13.42 8.29
C GLN A 22 3.31 -12.97 9.72
N LEU A 23 3.08 -11.67 9.90
CA LEU A 23 2.78 -11.08 11.20
C LEU A 23 1.45 -11.61 11.77
N ARG A 24 0.43 -11.82 10.92
CA ARG A 24 -0.80 -12.51 11.32
C ARG A 24 -0.55 -13.95 11.75
N GLN A 25 0.27 -14.71 11.02
CA GLN A 25 0.60 -16.09 11.39
C GLN A 25 1.33 -16.15 12.73
N GLN A 26 2.30 -15.28 12.96
CA GLN A 26 3.01 -15.16 14.23
C GLN A 26 2.03 -14.92 15.39
N VAL A 27 1.06 -14.02 15.22
CA VAL A 27 0.04 -13.76 16.26
C VAL A 27 -0.86 -14.97 16.50
N GLN A 28 -1.18 -15.73 15.45
CA GLN A 28 -2.01 -16.93 15.58
C GLN A 28 -1.28 -18.09 16.26
N GLU A 29 0.01 -18.28 15.98
CA GLU A 29 0.80 -19.40 16.50
C GLU A 29 1.40 -19.12 17.89
N HIS A 30 1.90 -17.90 18.10
CA HIS A 30 2.65 -17.54 19.32
C HIS A 30 1.85 -16.68 20.31
N GLY A 31 0.64 -16.25 19.94
CA GLY A 31 -0.18 -15.34 20.73
C GLY A 31 0.15 -13.87 20.47
N PRO A 32 -0.36 -12.94 21.30
CA PRO A 32 -0.20 -11.52 21.05
C PRO A 32 1.28 -11.10 21.01
N LEU A 33 1.62 -10.27 20.01
CA LEU A 33 2.95 -9.68 19.83
C LEU A 33 3.41 -8.91 21.06
N ALA A 34 4.72 -8.81 21.27
CA ALA A 34 5.27 -7.95 22.32
C ALA A 34 4.87 -6.49 22.06
N PRO A 35 4.74 -5.64 23.10
CA PRO A 35 4.29 -4.26 22.94
C PRO A 35 5.14 -3.43 21.96
N GLU A 36 6.46 -3.70 21.88
CA GLU A 36 7.35 -3.05 20.91
C GLU A 36 7.06 -3.49 19.47
N GLU A 37 6.81 -4.79 19.27
CA GLU A 37 6.44 -5.36 17.95
C GLU A 37 5.02 -4.94 17.52
N GLN A 38 4.13 -4.67 18.48
CA GLN A 38 2.78 -4.16 18.20
C GLN A 38 2.82 -2.77 17.58
N GLU A 39 3.72 -1.89 18.04
CA GLU A 39 3.84 -0.55 17.48
C GLU A 39 4.41 -0.59 16.05
N GLU A 40 5.39 -1.45 15.81
CA GLU A 40 5.95 -1.69 14.49
C GLU A 40 4.91 -2.29 13.53
N ALA A 41 4.17 -3.31 13.97
CA ALA A 41 3.06 -3.90 13.24
C ALA A 41 1.98 -2.87 12.90
N ALA A 42 1.60 -2.05 13.88
CA ALA A 42 0.63 -0.99 13.69
C ALA A 42 1.12 0.08 12.70
N ASN A 43 2.43 0.37 12.69
CA ASN A 43 3.03 1.30 11.74
C ASN A 43 3.01 0.72 10.32
N ALA A 44 3.38 -0.55 10.13
CA ALA A 44 3.29 -1.24 8.85
C ALA A 44 1.84 -1.27 8.33
N PHE A 45 0.87 -1.52 9.22
CA PHE A 45 -0.55 -1.49 8.87
C PHE A 45 -1.01 -0.10 8.40
N ARG A 46 -0.61 0.97 9.10
CA ARG A 46 -0.91 2.36 8.72
C ARG A 46 -0.29 2.74 7.38
N GLN A 47 0.94 2.32 7.11
CA GLN A 47 1.60 2.54 5.82
C GLN A 47 0.85 1.85 4.68
N GLY A 48 0.35 0.63 4.91
CA GLY A 48 -0.50 -0.06 3.95
C GLY A 48 -1.82 0.65 3.66
N ILE A 49 -2.48 1.17 4.69
CA ILE A 49 -3.71 1.98 4.50
C ILE A 49 -3.41 3.21 3.66
N ALA A 50 -2.34 3.95 3.95
CA ALA A 50 -1.97 5.15 3.20
C ALA A 50 -1.63 4.84 1.72
N LEU A 51 -0.98 3.71 1.45
CA LEU A 51 -0.73 3.22 0.09
C LEU A 51 -2.03 2.90 -0.65
N LEU A 52 -3.01 2.27 0.01
CA LEU A 52 -4.33 2.00 -0.58
C LEU A 52 -5.08 3.29 -0.87
N GLU A 53 -5.08 4.23 0.08
CA GLU A 53 -5.74 5.52 -0.07
C GLU A 53 -5.16 6.30 -1.25
N ASN A 54 -3.84 6.34 -1.40
CA ASN A 54 -3.18 6.95 -2.55
C ASN A 54 -3.54 6.27 -3.87
N GLN A 55 -3.58 4.93 -3.93
CA GLN A 55 -4.00 4.23 -5.15
C GLN A 55 -5.47 4.45 -5.48
N VAL A 56 -6.35 4.46 -4.48
CA VAL A 56 -7.77 4.74 -4.69
C VAL A 56 -7.97 6.17 -5.18
N ASP A 57 -7.21 7.13 -4.65
CA ASP A 57 -7.22 8.50 -5.13
C ASP A 57 -6.69 8.62 -6.57
N ASP A 58 -5.60 7.93 -6.90
CA ASP A 58 -5.05 7.86 -8.27
C ASP A 58 -6.06 7.25 -9.26
N ILE A 59 -6.77 6.19 -8.87
CA ILE A 59 -7.84 5.60 -9.68
C ILE A 59 -9.02 6.57 -9.85
N ARG A 60 -9.40 7.31 -8.81
CA ARG A 60 -10.50 8.29 -8.86
C ARG A 60 -10.14 9.51 -9.71
N THR A 61 -8.92 10.02 -9.56
CA THR A 61 -8.43 11.18 -10.31
C THR A 61 -8.17 10.81 -11.77
N SER A 62 -7.58 9.65 -12.06
CA SER A 62 -7.42 9.14 -13.43
C SER A 62 -8.76 8.81 -14.11
N SER A 63 -9.76 8.32 -13.36
CA SER A 63 -11.12 8.12 -13.90
C SER A 63 -11.83 9.43 -14.21
N ASN A 64 -11.54 10.53 -13.49
CA ASN A 64 -12.05 11.87 -13.79
C ASN A 64 -11.38 12.54 -15.01
N LEU A 65 -10.26 12.00 -15.50
CA LEU A 65 -9.58 12.52 -16.71
C LEU A 65 -10.14 11.93 -18.02
N LYS A 66 -11.07 10.98 -17.97
CA LYS A 66 -11.68 10.36 -19.17
C LYS A 66 -13.00 11.01 -19.59
N GLY A 67 -13.06 12.34 -19.51
CA GLY A 67 -14.26 13.10 -19.84
C GLY A 67 -14.02 14.56 -20.16
N SER A 68 -13.22 14.87 -21.18
CA SER A 68 -13.46 16.00 -22.11
C SER A 68 -12.34 16.08 -23.16
N SER A 69 -12.21 15.05 -24.00
CA SER A 69 -11.60 15.22 -25.33
C SER A 69 -12.68 15.80 -26.25
N GLY A 70 -12.94 17.09 -26.11
CA GLY A 70 -13.86 17.86 -26.95
C GLY A 70 -13.09 18.88 -27.76
N GLN A 71 -13.09 18.68 -29.08
CA GLN A 71 -12.80 19.64 -30.15
C GLN A 71 -11.34 19.75 -30.64
N TRP A 72 -11.06 19.00 -31.71
CA TRP A 72 -10.11 19.37 -32.77
C TRP A 72 -10.73 20.46 -33.66
#